data_AF-A0A537SCY4-F1
#
_entry.id   AF-A0A537SCY4-F1
#
_cell.length_a   1.000
_cell.length_b   1.000
_cell.length_c   1.000
_cell.angle_alpha   90.00
_cell.angle_beta   90.00
_cell.angle_gamma   90.00
#
_symmetry.space_group_name_H-M   'P 1'
#
loop_
_entity.id
_entity.type
_entity.pdbx_description
1 polymer ?
#
loop_
_entity_poly.entity_id
_entity_poly.type
_entity_poly.pdbx_seq_one_letter_code
_entity_poly.pdbx_strand_id
1 'polypeptide(L)'
;VFIPPIADADTLVVTAADANHSSFGCEDKAKWTYFGDAFFNTALRQTSNLKEAFLLARSLVSKRELRQGFEPSHPQMAGGGNVEPLLVARR
;
A
#
# COMPACT_ATOMS: atom_id res chain seq x y z
N VAL A 1 -8.47 -11.97 -1.92
CA VAL A 1 -9.42 -12.32 -0.83
C VAL A 1 -10.25 -11.11 -0.38
N PHE A 2 -9.63 -9.98 -0.02
CA PHE A 2 -10.37 -8.83 0.54
C PHE A 2 -10.92 -7.83 -0.48
N ILE A 3 -10.23 -7.57 -1.59
CA ILE A 3 -10.67 -6.51 -2.52
C ILE A 3 -12.06 -6.75 -3.12
N PRO A 4 -12.38 -7.92 -3.73
CA PRO A 4 -13.67 -8.11 -4.40
C PRO A 4 -14.91 -7.88 -3.52
N PRO A 5 -14.97 -8.32 -2.24
CA PRO A 5 -16.17 -8.15 -1.43
C PRO A 5 -16.38 -6.75 -0.83
N ILE A 6 -15.35 -5.89 -0.75
CA ILE A 6 -15.45 -4.62 -0.01
C ILE A 6 -14.95 -3.38 -0.76
N ALA A 7 -14.37 -3.51 -1.95
CA ALA A 7 -14.01 -2.35 -2.76
C ALA A 7 -15.20 -1.92 -3.63
N ASP A 8 -15.60 -0.66 -3.52
CA ASP A 8 -16.65 -0.05 -4.36
C ASP A 8 -16.33 1.45 -4.60
N ALA A 9 -17.29 2.23 -5.10
CA ALA A 9 -17.06 3.65 -5.36
C ALA A 9 -16.83 4.46 -4.06
N ASP A 10 -17.46 4.09 -2.95
CA ASP A 10 -17.43 4.80 -1.68
C ASP A 10 -16.42 4.20 -0.68
N THR A 11 -15.80 3.07 -1.04
CA THR A 11 -14.82 2.36 -0.23
C THR A 11 -13.54 2.12 -1.02
N LEU A 12 -12.46 2.78 -0.59
CA LEU A 12 -11.12 2.53 -1.10
C LEU A 12 -10.42 1.46 -0.25
N VAL A 13 -9.96 0.39 -0.88
CA VAL A 13 -9.24 -0.71 -0.22
C VAL A 13 -7.80 -0.76 -0.72
N VAL A 14 -6.86 -0.78 0.22
CA VAL A 14 -5.42 -0.95 -0.05
C VAL A 14 -4.90 -2.11 0.79
N THR A 15 -4.23 -3.07 0.16
CA THR A 15 -3.67 -4.25 0.83
C THR A 15 -2.16 -4.28 0.73
N ALA A 16 -1.50 -4.75 1.80
CA ALA A 16 -0.05 -4.90 1.84
C ALA A 16 0.46 -6.08 1.00
N ALA A 17 -0.42 -6.98 0.58
CA ALA A 17 -0.13 -8.10 -0.31
C ALA A 17 -1.35 -8.47 -1.15
N ASP A 18 -1.16 -9.25 -2.22
CA ASP A 18 -2.24 -9.86 -2.97
C ASP A 18 -2.83 -11.11 -2.27
N ALA A 19 -3.72 -11.82 -2.96
CA ALA A 19 -4.40 -12.98 -2.40
C ALA A 19 -3.53 -14.24 -2.21
N ASN A 20 -2.38 -14.30 -2.89
CA ASN A 20 -1.56 -15.50 -3.01
C ASN A 20 -0.19 -15.35 -2.34
N HIS A 21 0.18 -14.13 -1.93
CA HIS A 21 1.48 -13.83 -1.34
C HIS A 21 1.36 -13.32 0.10
N SER A 22 2.44 -13.50 0.87
CA SER A 22 2.56 -12.96 2.22
C SER A 22 3.07 -11.52 2.20
N SER A 23 2.71 -10.74 3.23
CA SER A 23 3.35 -9.44 3.52
C SER A 23 4.44 -9.60 4.59
N PHE A 24 5.46 -8.75 4.57
CA PHE A 24 6.66 -8.90 5.42
C PHE A 24 6.92 -7.71 6.36
N GLY A 25 7.84 -7.92 7.31
CA GLY A 25 8.33 -6.89 8.24
C GLY A 25 7.62 -6.83 9.58
N CYS A 26 6.87 -7.87 9.96
CA CYS A 26 6.34 -8.02 11.31
C CYS A 26 7.42 -8.65 12.20
N GLU A 27 8.25 -7.81 12.80
CA GLU A 27 9.28 -8.21 13.77
C GLU A 27 9.04 -7.50 15.11
N ASP A 28 9.39 -8.13 16.22
CA ASP A 28 9.10 -7.65 17.59
C ASP A 28 9.51 -6.18 17.85
N LYS A 29 10.62 -5.73 17.26
CA LYS A 29 11.15 -4.36 17.42
C LYS A 29 10.87 -3.45 16.23
N ALA A 30 10.20 -3.94 15.19
CA ALA A 30 9.89 -3.13 14.02
C ALA A 30 8.73 -2.18 14.32
N LYS A 31 8.95 -0.88 14.11
CA LYS A 31 7.89 0.13 14.21
C LYS A 31 6.85 0.01 13.09
N TRP A 32 7.25 -0.55 11.96
CA TRP A 32 6.45 -0.62 10.74
C TRP A 32 6.69 -1.96 10.03
N THR A 33 5.64 -2.50 9.42
CA THR A 33 5.78 -3.50 8.35
C THR A 33 6.42 -2.86 7.12
N TYR A 34 6.87 -3.67 6.16
CA TYR A 34 7.53 -3.13 4.97
C TYR A 34 6.61 -2.21 4.18
N PHE A 35 5.34 -2.62 4.02
CA PHE A 35 4.33 -1.78 3.39
C PHE A 35 3.98 -0.54 4.23
N GLY A 36 3.86 -0.68 5.55
CA GLY A 36 3.57 0.45 6.44
C GLY A 36 4.61 1.56 6.35
N ASP A 37 5.89 1.19 6.38
CA ASP A 37 7.00 2.14 6.23
C ASP A 37 7.03 2.79 4.84
N ALA A 38 6.84 1.98 3.79
CA ALA A 38 6.85 2.46 2.42
C ALA A 38 5.68 3.41 2.11
N PHE A 39 4.48 3.10 2.59
CA PHE A 39 3.28 3.87 2.27
C PHE A 39 3.11 5.10 3.16
N PHE A 40 3.07 4.91 4.49
CA PHE A 40 2.79 5.99 5.43
C PHE A 40 4.02 6.81 5.77
N ASN A 41 5.14 6.14 6.09
CA ASN A 41 6.32 6.84 6.57
C ASN A 41 7.16 7.47 5.44
N THR A 42 7.06 6.93 4.22
CA THR A 42 7.82 7.40 3.05
C THR A 42 6.94 8.06 2.00
N ALA A 43 6.05 7.32 1.33
CA ALA A 43 5.41 7.79 0.09
C ALA A 43 4.41 8.94 0.33
N LEU A 44 3.57 8.85 1.36
CA LEU A 44 2.63 9.91 1.73
C LEU A 44 3.29 11.21 2.19
N ARG A 45 4.59 11.18 2.54
CA ARG A 45 5.36 12.41 2.83
C ARG A 45 5.91 13.08 1.57
N GLN A 46 5.93 12.38 0.45
CA GLN A 46 6.50 12.87 -0.82
C GLN A 46 5.44 13.39 -1.78
N THR A 47 4.23 12.84 -1.75
CA THR A 47 3.11 13.28 -2.57
C THR A 47 1.82 13.32 -1.77
N SER A 48 0.93 14.25 -2.13
CA SER A 48 -0.43 14.35 -1.61
C SER A 48 -1.45 13.56 -2.43
N ASN A 49 -1.02 12.95 -3.54
CA ASN A 49 -1.85 12.07 -4.34
C ASN A 49 -1.71 10.63 -3.85
N LEU A 50 -2.79 10.08 -3.29
CA LEU A 50 -2.78 8.75 -2.69
C LEU A 50 -2.42 7.63 -3.69
N LYS A 51 -2.89 7.74 -4.95
CA LYS A 51 -2.57 6.76 -6.00
C LYS A 51 -1.09 6.77 -6.33
N GLU A 52 -0.49 7.95 -6.46
CA GLU A 52 0.95 8.09 -6.67
C GLU A 52 1.75 7.55 -5.47
N ALA A 53 1.30 7.86 -4.24
CA ALA A 53 1.93 7.33 -3.04
C ALA A 53 1.87 5.79 -3.00
N PHE A 54 0.75 5.19 -3.40
CA PHE A 54 0.61 3.74 -3.49
C PHE A 54 1.56 3.13 -4.52
N LEU A 55 1.66 3.71 -5.73
CA LEU A 55 2.57 3.22 -6.77
C LEU A 55 4.03 3.29 -6.32
N LEU A 56 4.41 4.38 -5.64
CA LEU A 56 5.74 4.52 -5.05
C LEU A 56 5.98 3.47 -3.97
N ALA A 57 5.05 3.31 -3.03
CA ALA A 57 5.16 2.33 -1.95
C ALA A 57 5.28 0.90 -2.51
N ARG A 58 4.46 0.55 -3.50
CA ARG A 58 4.52 -0.75 -4.19
C ARG A 58 5.91 -1.00 -4.78
N SER A 59 6.50 0.00 -5.44
CA SER A 59 7.86 -0.12 -5.98
C SER A 59 8.92 -0.31 -4.88
N LEU A 60 8.82 0.45 -3.78
CA LEU A 60 9.76 0.37 -2.66
C LEU A 60 9.71 -0.99 -1.95
N VAL A 61 8.50 -1.50 -1.71
CA VAL A 61 8.25 -2.80 -1.08
C VAL A 61 8.84 -3.91 -1.95
N SER A 62 8.48 -3.98 -3.24
CA SER A 62 9.01 -5.03 -4.13
C SER A 62 10.53 -4.98 -4.23
N LYS A 63 11.14 -3.79 -4.30
CA LYS A 63 12.62 -3.66 -4.30
C LYS A 63 13.24 -4.19 -3.01
N ARG A 64 12.63 -3.90 -1.85
CA ARG A 64 13.12 -4.37 -0.56
C ARG A 64 13.01 -5.89 -0.44
N GLU A 65 11.87 -6.45 -0.80
CA GLU A 65 11.58 -7.88 -0.75
C GLU A 65 12.54 -8.67 -1.64
N LEU A 66 12.71 -8.24 -2.91
CA LEU A 66 13.66 -8.87 -3.84
C LEU A 66 15.10 -8.83 -3.33
N ARG A 67 15.54 -7.71 -2.73
CA ARG A 67 16.89 -7.61 -2.12
C ARG A 67 17.09 -8.57 -0.95
N GLN A 68 16.02 -8.98 -0.29
CA GLN A 68 16.05 -9.92 0.83
C GLN A 68 15.76 -11.37 0.40
N GLY A 69 15.55 -11.60 -0.90
CA GLY A 69 15.28 -12.94 -1.44
C GLY A 69 13.85 -13.42 -1.27
N PHE A 70 12.91 -12.52 -0.95
CA PHE A 70 11.49 -12.86 -0.89
C PHE A 70 10.83 -12.76 -2.26
N GLU A 71 9.83 -13.61 -2.48
CA GLU A 71 8.84 -13.39 -3.54
C GLU A 71 8.03 -12.12 -3.22
N PRO A 72 7.83 -11.20 -4.19
CA PRO A 72 7.15 -9.93 -3.90
C PRO A 72 5.73 -10.12 -3.37
N SER A 73 5.34 -9.29 -2.41
CA SER A 73 3.99 -9.35 -1.81
C SER A 73 2.88 -8.86 -2.74
N HIS A 74 3.23 -8.10 -3.79
CA HIS A 74 2.30 -7.49 -4.74
C HIS A 74 1.16 -6.68 -4.07
N PRO A 75 1.46 -5.58 -3.33
CA PRO A 75 0.43 -4.70 -2.77
C PRO A 75 -0.62 -4.29 -3.81
N GLN A 76 -1.89 -4.21 -3.40
CA GLN A 76 -3.03 -3.92 -4.28
C GLN A 76 -3.83 -2.71 -3.78
N MET A 77 -4.47 -1.99 -4.70
CA MET A 77 -5.34 -0.85 -4.44
C MET A 77 -6.55 -0.93 -5.38
N ALA A 78 -7.77 -0.79 -4.84
CA ALA A 78 -9.00 -0.89 -5.61
C ALA A 78 -10.16 -0.12 -4.95
N GLY A 79 -11.15 0.28 -5.78
CA GLY A 79 -12.30 1.07 -5.34
C GLY A 79 -11.98 2.56 -5.17
N GLY A 80 -12.84 3.28 -4.47
CA GLY A 80 -12.60 4.66 -4.04
C GLY A 80 -12.92 5.76 -5.05
N GLY A 81 -13.73 5.50 -6.09
CA GLY A 81 -14.07 6.52 -7.08
C GLY A 81 -14.62 7.84 -6.50
N ASN A 82 -15.42 7.75 -5.43
CA ASN A 82 -15.97 8.89 -4.69
C ASN A 82 -15.08 9.31 -3.51
N VAL A 83 -14.16 8.44 -3.07
CA VAL A 83 -13.24 8.70 -1.95
C VAL A 83 -12.04 9.53 -2.40
N GLU A 84 -11.43 9.19 -3.53
CA GLU A 84 -10.21 9.84 -4.01
C GLU A 84 -10.31 11.37 -4.12
N PRO A 85 -11.41 11.97 -4.63
CA PRO A 85 -11.55 13.42 -4.68
C PRO A 85 -11.55 14.08 -3.29
N LEU A 86 -11.95 13.36 -2.24
CA LEU A 86 -11.97 13.85 -0.86
C LEU A 86 -10.58 13.85 -0.21
N LEU A 87 -9.66 13.03 -0.73
CA LEU A 87 -8.32 12.85 -0.19
C LEU A 87 -7.28 13.78 -0.81
N VAL A 88 -7.68 14.59 -1.80
CA VAL A 88 -6.81 15.66 -2.32
C VAL A 88 -6.58 16.66 -1.19
N ALA A 89 -5.34 16.72 -0.70
CA ALA A 89 -4.97 17.64 0.37
C ALA A 89 -5.32 19.08 -0.05
N ARG A 90 -6.28 19.68 0.66
CA ARG A 90 -6.52 21.11 0.58
C ARG A 90 -5.33 21.79 1.24
N ARG A 91 -4.48 22.42 0.43
CA ARG A 91 -3.44 23.31 0.93
C ARG A 91 -4.05 24.58 1.52
#